data_AF-A0A954Z0M7-F1
#
_entry.id   AF-A0A954Z0M7-F1
#
_cell.length_a   1.000
_cell.length_b   1.000
_cell.length_c   1.000
_cell.angle_alpha   90.00
_cell.angle_beta   90.00
_cell.angle_gamma   90.00
#
_symmetry.space_group_name_H-M   'P 1'
#
loop_
_entity.id
_entity.type
_entity.pdbx_description
1 polymer ?
#
loop_
_entity_poly.entity_id
_entity_poly.type
_entity_poly.pdbx_seq_one_letter_code
_entity_poly.pdbx_strand_id
1 'polypeptide(L)'
;MSNTRHAPGDKVGRDRMRLDVATLLRLQRSAYELLLRLDALGRENPAWLAPETIGELRKGASATAWLRANRSAFPAELWPEAEDERRFGNLVASFFRTSMRTQRLSCDGEMTFACLRPGLMQGRRSGQRIRSAVASALFELLAYERAEIDMRLARRLATSPTLECETRVLAYVWSLERRSRGSFKGAVVHGIWRSLPRDLRTDLSEEIVWLAFDTVRTEAERSACDAPNVLEQV
;
A
#
# COMPACT_ATOMS: atom_id res chain seq x y z
N MET A 1 31.50 -5.31 -49.72
CA MET A 1 32.05 -3.94 -49.60
C MET A 1 30.91 -3.01 -49.22
N SER A 2 31.12 -2.22 -48.16
CA SER A 2 30.40 -0.99 -47.75
C SER A 2 28.86 -1.07 -47.55
N ASN A 3 28.32 -1.16 -46.33
CA ASN A 3 28.28 -0.18 -45.22
C ASN A 3 27.49 1.10 -45.54
N THR A 4 26.23 1.19 -45.09
CA THR A 4 25.70 2.46 -44.53
C THR A 4 24.51 2.22 -43.59
N ARG A 5 24.72 2.61 -42.33
CA ARG A 5 23.72 2.81 -41.27
C ARG A 5 22.64 3.79 -41.73
N HIS A 6 21.43 3.66 -41.19
CA HIS A 6 20.64 4.75 -40.59
C HIS A 6 19.47 4.13 -39.81
N ALA A 7 19.61 4.04 -38.49
CA ALA A 7 18.47 4.21 -37.59
C ALA A 7 18.22 5.72 -37.48
N PRO A 8 16.97 6.17 -37.56
CA PRO A 8 16.42 6.81 -36.35
C PRO A 8 14.91 6.57 -36.20
N GLY A 9 14.51 6.10 -35.02
CA GLY A 9 13.10 5.98 -34.65
C GLY A 9 12.84 5.61 -33.19
N ASP A 10 13.86 5.66 -32.32
CA ASP A 10 13.71 5.48 -30.87
C ASP A 10 13.09 6.73 -30.24
N LYS A 11 11.79 6.94 -30.49
CA LYS A 11 10.89 7.73 -29.63
C LYS A 11 9.51 7.09 -29.55
N VAL A 12 9.44 5.76 -29.64
CA VAL A 12 8.21 5.00 -29.44
C VAL A 12 8.22 4.40 -28.03
N GLY A 13 7.38 4.97 -27.16
CA GLY A 13 6.82 4.25 -26.03
C GLY A 13 7.77 3.99 -24.86
N ARG A 14 8.19 5.06 -24.15
CA ARG A 14 8.27 4.99 -22.67
C ARG A 14 6.84 4.90 -22.10
N ASP A 15 6.03 3.96 -22.58
CA ASP A 15 4.83 3.48 -21.91
C ASP A 15 5.29 2.62 -20.74
N ARG A 16 5.84 3.35 -19.76
CA ARG A 16 6.06 2.87 -18.42
C ARG A 16 4.70 2.36 -17.96
N MET A 17 4.61 1.10 -17.58
CA MET A 17 3.60 0.64 -16.64
C MET A 17 3.96 1.26 -15.27
N ARG A 18 3.92 2.59 -15.23
CA ARG A 18 4.22 3.44 -14.10
C ARG A 18 3.13 3.10 -13.11
N LEU A 19 3.52 2.74 -11.89
CA LEU A 19 2.58 2.51 -10.82
C LEU A 19 1.53 3.65 -10.84
N ASP A 20 0.24 3.31 -11.00
CA ASP A 20 -0.82 4.31 -11.00
C ASP A 20 -1.08 4.75 -9.54
N VAL A 21 -0.21 5.66 -9.08
CA VAL A 21 -0.18 6.17 -7.72
C VAL A 21 -1.45 6.96 -7.43
N ALA A 22 -1.91 7.80 -8.36
CA ALA A 22 -3.13 8.59 -8.20
C ALA A 22 -4.34 7.70 -7.92
N THR A 23 -4.56 6.69 -8.76
CA THR A 23 -5.66 5.73 -8.56
C THR A 23 -5.48 4.97 -7.25
N LEU A 24 -4.26 4.49 -6.95
CA LEU A 24 -4.03 3.72 -5.74
C LEU A 24 -4.31 4.51 -4.45
N LEU A 25 -3.88 5.78 -4.40
CA LEU A 25 -4.13 6.67 -3.26
C LEU A 25 -5.62 7.03 -3.15
N ARG A 26 -6.29 7.30 -4.28
CA ARG A 26 -7.74 7.52 -4.33
C ARG A 26 -8.50 6.31 -3.78
N LEU A 27 -8.21 5.11 -4.28
CA LEU A 27 -8.85 3.86 -3.82
C LEU A 27 -8.60 3.61 -2.33
N GLN A 28 -7.39 3.88 -1.83
CA GLN A 28 -7.09 3.75 -0.41
C GLN A 28 -7.95 4.72 0.43
N ARG A 29 -8.09 5.97 0.01
CA ARG A 29 -8.86 7.00 0.72
C ARG A 29 -10.33 6.63 0.75
N SER A 30 -10.92 6.31 -0.41
CA SER A 30 -12.31 5.85 -0.52
C SER A 30 -12.55 4.60 0.32
N ALA A 31 -11.62 3.64 0.33
CA ALA A 31 -11.75 2.43 1.14
C ALA A 31 -11.71 2.74 2.64
N TYR A 32 -10.91 3.73 3.08
CA TYR A 32 -10.89 4.16 4.47
C TYR A 32 -12.16 4.91 4.87
N GLU A 33 -12.64 5.83 4.04
CA GLU A 33 -13.90 6.54 4.26
C GLU A 33 -15.09 5.58 4.31
N LEU A 34 -15.12 4.55 3.46
CA LEU A 34 -16.11 3.49 3.51
C LEU A 34 -16.11 2.76 4.86
N LEU A 35 -14.94 2.51 5.46
CA LEU A 35 -14.87 1.92 6.80
C LEU A 35 -15.45 2.83 7.87
N LEU A 36 -15.26 4.14 7.78
CA LEU A 36 -15.86 5.08 8.73
C LEU A 36 -17.39 5.10 8.60
N ARG A 37 -17.91 5.01 7.37
CA ARG A 37 -19.36 4.88 7.12
C ARG A 37 -19.90 3.56 7.64
N LEU A 38 -19.18 2.46 7.42
CA LEU A 38 -19.55 1.15 7.92
C LEU A 38 -19.52 1.09 9.47
N ASP A 39 -18.61 1.83 10.12
CA ASP A 39 -18.64 2.00 11.59
C ASP A 39 -19.93 2.69 12.04
N ALA A 40 -20.33 3.78 11.39
CA ALA A 40 -21.56 4.49 11.70
C ALA A 40 -22.80 3.60 11.51
N LEU A 41 -22.91 2.93 10.35
CA LEU A 41 -23.98 1.98 10.06
C LEU A 41 -24.02 0.82 11.08
N GLY A 42 -22.86 0.32 11.49
CA GLY A 42 -22.77 -0.74 12.49
C GLY A 42 -23.22 -0.34 13.89
N ARG A 43 -23.07 0.94 14.26
CA ARG A 43 -23.57 1.47 15.53
C ARG A 43 -25.08 1.62 15.54
N GLU A 44 -25.65 1.97 14.40
CA GLU A 44 -27.11 2.13 14.22
C GLU A 44 -27.81 0.78 14.02
N ASN A 45 -27.17 -0.14 13.29
CA ASN A 45 -27.66 -1.49 13.03
C ASN A 45 -26.49 -2.49 13.12
N PRO A 46 -26.36 -3.22 14.25
CA PRO A 46 -25.25 -4.14 14.49
C PRO A 46 -25.07 -5.27 13.46
N ALA A 47 -26.11 -5.60 12.67
CA ALA A 47 -26.04 -6.62 11.63
C ALA A 47 -25.00 -6.28 10.53
N TRP A 48 -24.73 -5.00 10.29
CA TRP A 48 -23.68 -4.55 9.36
C TRP A 48 -22.28 -4.99 9.78
N LEU A 49 -22.09 -5.33 11.05
CA LEU A 49 -20.81 -5.76 11.62
C LEU A 49 -20.90 -7.16 12.24
N ALA A 50 -21.90 -7.95 11.85
CA ALA A 50 -22.08 -9.35 12.26
C ALA A 50 -20.86 -10.23 11.89
N PRO A 51 -20.62 -11.37 12.59
CA PRO A 51 -19.50 -12.26 12.31
C PRO A 51 -19.40 -12.68 10.84
N GLU A 52 -20.52 -12.98 10.22
CA GLU A 52 -20.66 -13.45 8.85
C GLU A 52 -20.23 -12.34 7.88
N THR A 53 -20.77 -11.13 8.06
CA THR A 53 -20.40 -9.93 7.29
C THR A 53 -18.91 -9.64 7.39
N ILE A 54 -18.34 -9.68 8.60
CA ILE A 54 -16.90 -9.50 8.80
C ILE A 54 -16.08 -10.64 8.18
N GLY A 55 -16.62 -11.85 8.15
CA GLY A 55 -16.04 -13.01 7.48
C GLY A 55 -15.90 -12.78 5.97
N GLU A 56 -16.94 -12.25 5.33
CA GLU A 56 -16.93 -11.88 3.91
C GLU A 56 -15.98 -10.71 3.65
N LEU A 57 -16.07 -9.64 4.45
CA LEU A 57 -15.24 -8.45 4.32
C LEU A 57 -13.75 -8.70 4.56
N ARG A 58 -13.34 -9.85 5.10
CA ARG A 58 -11.92 -10.23 5.26
C ARG A 58 -11.29 -10.85 4.01
N LYS A 59 -12.10 -11.28 3.04
CA LYS A 59 -11.63 -11.96 1.83
C LYS A 59 -11.87 -11.04 0.62
N GLY A 60 -10.87 -10.85 -0.24
CA GLY A 60 -10.93 -9.85 -1.31
C GLY A 60 -12.11 -10.02 -2.29
N ALA A 61 -12.31 -11.23 -2.81
CA ALA A 61 -13.41 -11.52 -3.74
C ALA A 61 -14.79 -11.38 -3.06
N SER A 62 -14.95 -11.97 -1.87
CA SER A 62 -16.17 -11.82 -1.04
C SER A 62 -16.47 -10.36 -0.70
N ALA A 63 -15.46 -9.60 -0.28
CA ALA A 63 -15.61 -8.19 0.04
C ALA A 63 -16.08 -7.41 -1.19
N THR A 64 -15.52 -7.68 -2.37
CA THR A 64 -15.96 -7.05 -3.64
C THR A 64 -17.44 -7.36 -3.91
N ALA A 65 -17.84 -8.63 -3.81
CA ALA A 65 -19.22 -9.05 -4.05
C ALA A 65 -20.20 -8.44 -3.02
N TRP A 66 -19.83 -8.48 -1.74
CA TRP A 66 -20.63 -7.91 -0.66
C TRP A 66 -20.80 -6.40 -0.82
N LEU A 67 -19.72 -5.68 -1.14
CA LEU A 67 -19.76 -4.23 -1.38
C LEU A 67 -20.68 -3.89 -2.55
N ARG A 68 -20.58 -4.64 -3.65
CA ARG A 68 -21.47 -4.46 -4.81
C ARG A 68 -22.94 -4.71 -4.47
N ALA A 69 -23.24 -5.76 -3.70
CA ALA A 69 -24.60 -6.07 -3.28
C ALA A 69 -25.20 -4.98 -2.35
N ASN A 70 -24.36 -4.28 -1.61
CA ASN A 70 -24.77 -3.24 -0.66
C ASN A 70 -24.45 -1.82 -1.18
N ARG A 71 -24.31 -1.64 -2.50
CA ARG A 71 -23.84 -0.38 -3.10
C ARG A 71 -24.66 0.84 -2.68
N SER A 72 -25.98 0.67 -2.59
CA SER A 72 -26.95 1.72 -2.24
C SER A 72 -26.82 2.24 -0.80
N ALA A 73 -26.15 1.50 0.09
CA ALA A 73 -25.95 1.92 1.48
C ALA A 73 -24.78 2.90 1.67
N PHE A 74 -23.99 3.16 0.62
CA PHE A 74 -22.81 4.02 0.68
C PHE A 74 -22.91 5.15 -0.34
N PRO A 75 -22.34 6.35 -0.05
CA PRO A 75 -22.31 7.47 -0.98
C PRO A 75 -21.69 7.12 -2.34
N ALA A 76 -22.20 7.72 -3.42
CA ALA A 76 -21.79 7.43 -4.79
C ALA A 76 -20.29 7.70 -5.02
N GLU A 77 -19.75 8.70 -4.34
CA GLU A 77 -18.39 9.21 -4.49
C GLU A 77 -17.32 8.26 -3.94
N LEU A 78 -17.73 7.31 -3.10
CA LEU A 78 -16.82 6.30 -2.54
C LEU A 78 -16.56 5.13 -3.49
N TRP A 79 -17.35 5.01 -4.56
CA TRP A 79 -17.26 3.87 -5.46
C TRP A 79 -16.14 4.05 -6.48
N PRO A 80 -15.29 3.01 -6.68
CA PRO A 80 -14.31 3.03 -7.74
C PRO A 80 -14.97 2.88 -9.11
N GLU A 81 -14.19 3.15 -10.15
CA GLU A 81 -14.52 2.75 -11.52
C GLU A 81 -14.62 1.22 -11.64
N ALA A 82 -15.34 0.74 -12.65
CA ALA A 82 -15.65 -0.69 -12.82
C ALA A 82 -14.39 -1.58 -12.87
N GLU A 83 -13.32 -1.10 -13.50
CA GLU A 83 -12.04 -1.82 -13.60
C GLU A 83 -11.28 -1.95 -12.26
N ASP A 84 -11.56 -1.05 -11.32
CA ASP A 84 -10.88 -0.97 -10.02
C ASP A 84 -11.64 -1.68 -8.89
N GLU A 85 -12.87 -2.14 -9.11
CA GLU A 85 -13.71 -2.75 -8.06
C GLU A 85 -12.99 -3.87 -7.30
N ARG A 86 -12.24 -4.71 -8.01
CA ARG A 86 -11.47 -5.80 -7.40
C ARG A 86 -10.34 -5.28 -6.52
N ARG A 87 -9.62 -4.24 -6.98
CA ARG A 87 -8.54 -3.60 -6.22
C ARG A 87 -9.08 -2.94 -4.95
N PHE A 88 -10.21 -2.27 -5.09
CA PHE A 88 -10.94 -1.67 -3.98
C PHE A 88 -11.38 -2.69 -2.94
N GLY A 89 -12.05 -3.77 -3.34
CA GLY A 89 -12.46 -4.85 -2.42
C GLY A 89 -11.28 -5.51 -1.71
N ASN A 90 -10.15 -5.70 -2.40
CA ASN A 90 -8.92 -6.19 -1.79
C ASN A 90 -8.35 -5.23 -0.73
N LEU A 91 -8.41 -3.91 -0.97
CA LEU A 91 -7.98 -2.89 -0.02
C LEU A 91 -8.87 -2.88 1.23
N VAL A 92 -10.20 -2.86 1.05
CA VAL A 92 -11.17 -2.99 2.16
C VAL A 92 -10.87 -4.24 2.99
N ALA A 93 -10.71 -5.39 2.32
CA ALA A 93 -10.36 -6.63 2.99
C ALA A 93 -9.01 -6.59 3.70
N SER A 94 -8.05 -5.81 3.21
CA SER A 94 -6.77 -5.62 3.90
C SER A 94 -6.95 -4.93 5.26
N PHE A 95 -7.86 -3.95 5.38
CA PHE A 95 -8.11 -3.27 6.64
C PHE A 95 -8.69 -4.20 7.69
N PHE A 96 -9.68 -5.04 7.37
CA PHE A 96 -10.24 -6.01 8.30
C PHE A 96 -9.25 -7.10 8.72
N ARG A 97 -8.30 -7.45 7.85
CA ARG A 97 -7.22 -8.37 8.21
C ARG A 97 -6.19 -7.72 9.13
N THR A 98 -5.83 -6.46 8.91
CA THR A 98 -4.61 -5.89 9.53
C THR A 98 -4.82 -4.78 10.53
N SER A 99 -5.86 -3.95 10.37
CA SER A 99 -5.93 -2.63 10.99
C SER A 99 -7.24 -2.35 11.73
N MET A 100 -8.33 -3.04 11.37
CA MET A 100 -9.64 -2.89 12.00
C MET A 100 -10.02 -4.15 12.76
N ARG A 101 -10.71 -3.95 13.89
CA ARG A 101 -11.33 -4.98 14.72
C ARG A 101 -12.75 -4.57 15.00
N THR A 102 -13.65 -5.55 15.12
CA THR A 102 -15.03 -5.29 15.51
C THR A 102 -15.14 -5.48 17.02
N GLN A 103 -15.55 -4.44 17.73
CA GLN A 103 -15.98 -4.53 19.12
C GLN A 103 -17.49 -4.76 19.10
N ARG A 104 -17.96 -5.74 19.87
CA ARG A 104 -19.35 -6.14 19.93
C ARG A 104 -19.79 -6.26 21.37
N LEU A 105 -21.05 -5.92 21.63
CA LEU A 105 -21.74 -6.26 22.87
C LEU A 105 -23.01 -7.02 22.49
N SER A 106 -23.27 -8.08 23.23
CA SER A 106 -24.46 -8.90 23.07
C SER A 106 -25.16 -9.04 24.41
N CYS A 107 -26.49 -8.97 24.40
CA CYS A 107 -27.36 -9.23 25.55
C CYS A 107 -28.32 -10.35 25.14
N ASP A 108 -28.43 -11.40 25.95
CA ASP A 108 -29.33 -12.53 25.71
C ASP A 108 -29.18 -13.20 24.32
N GLY A 109 -27.95 -13.19 23.78
CA GLY A 109 -27.64 -13.76 22.46
C GLY A 109 -27.92 -12.83 21.28
N GLU A 110 -28.58 -11.69 21.50
CA GLU A 110 -28.79 -10.66 20.49
C GLU A 110 -27.64 -9.64 20.49
N MET A 111 -27.19 -9.23 19.30
CA MET A 111 -26.15 -8.20 19.18
C MET A 111 -26.77 -6.82 19.31
N THR A 112 -26.56 -6.18 20.46
CA THR A 112 -27.12 -4.86 20.77
C THR A 112 -26.23 -3.71 20.33
N PHE A 113 -24.92 -3.97 20.14
CA PHE A 113 -23.96 -2.96 19.72
C PHE A 113 -22.81 -3.57 18.94
N ALA A 114 -22.42 -2.90 17.85
CA ALA A 114 -21.18 -3.20 17.14
C ALA A 114 -20.51 -1.91 16.65
N CYS A 115 -19.18 -1.87 16.73
CA CYS A 115 -18.39 -0.81 16.12
C CYS A 115 -17.03 -1.32 15.65
N LEU A 116 -16.40 -0.58 14.76
CA LEU A 116 -15.03 -0.76 14.34
C LEU A 116 -14.09 0.01 15.27
N ARG A 117 -13.04 -0.69 15.69
CA ARG A 117 -11.92 -0.13 16.45
C ARG A 117 -10.63 -0.36 15.67
N PRO A 118 -9.73 0.63 15.62
CA PRO A 118 -8.35 0.37 15.23
C PRO A 118 -7.79 -0.75 16.10
N GLY A 119 -7.23 -1.79 15.48
CA GLY A 119 -6.62 -2.88 16.22
C GLY A 119 -5.43 -2.38 17.03
N LEU A 120 -5.49 -2.50 18.36
CA LEU A 120 -4.29 -2.39 19.19
C LEU A 120 -3.34 -3.51 18.76
N MET A 121 -2.13 -3.11 18.42
CA MET A 121 -1.11 -4.02 17.97
C MET A 121 -0.59 -4.78 19.20
N GLN A 122 -1.07 -6.00 19.43
CA GLN A 122 -0.45 -6.90 20.40
C GLN A 122 0.94 -7.30 19.88
N GLY A 123 1.97 -6.80 20.56
CA GLY A 123 3.36 -7.14 20.31
C GLY A 123 4.25 -5.91 20.12
N ARG A 124 5.27 -5.78 20.98
CA ARG A 124 6.43 -4.91 20.75
C ARG A 124 6.97 -5.18 19.35
N ARG A 125 6.76 -4.27 18.40
CA ARG A 125 7.39 -4.39 17.09
C ARG A 125 8.84 -3.95 17.21
N SER A 126 9.76 -4.85 16.90
CA SER A 126 11.15 -4.46 16.69
C SER A 126 11.21 -3.54 15.46
N GLY A 127 11.84 -2.37 15.59
CA GLY A 127 12.09 -1.48 14.44
C GLY A 127 12.78 -2.20 13.28
N GLN A 128 13.48 -3.30 13.57
CA GLN A 128 14.07 -4.20 12.60
C GLN A 128 13.05 -4.81 11.62
N ARG A 129 11.85 -5.22 12.06
CA ARG A 129 10.83 -5.76 11.12
C ARG A 129 10.33 -4.71 10.14
N ILE A 130 10.18 -3.46 10.59
CA ILE A 130 9.77 -2.34 9.72
C ILE A 130 10.89 -2.07 8.71
N ARG A 131 12.13 -1.95 9.16
CA ARG A 131 13.28 -1.72 8.26
C ARG A 131 13.45 -2.81 7.21
N SER A 132 13.34 -4.08 7.59
CA SER A 132 13.39 -5.19 6.63
C SER A 132 12.27 -5.10 5.59
N ALA A 133 11.04 -4.76 6.02
CA ALA A 133 9.93 -4.60 5.08
C ALA A 133 10.11 -3.39 4.16
N VAL A 134 10.66 -2.27 4.66
CA VAL A 134 11.03 -1.11 3.83
C VAL A 134 12.07 -1.53 2.79
N ALA A 135 13.15 -2.18 3.19
CA ALA A 135 14.19 -2.65 2.27
C ALA A 135 13.64 -3.60 1.19
N SER A 136 12.81 -4.58 1.57
CA SER A 136 12.17 -5.47 0.60
C SER A 136 11.25 -4.73 -0.38
N ALA A 137 10.47 -3.77 0.12
CA ALA A 137 9.59 -2.97 -0.73
C ALA A 137 10.39 -2.10 -1.70
N LEU A 138 11.48 -1.47 -1.26
CA LEU A 138 12.37 -0.70 -2.11
C LEU A 138 13.02 -1.56 -3.19
N PHE A 139 13.56 -2.72 -2.82
CA PHE A 139 14.17 -3.64 -3.77
C PHE A 139 13.17 -4.05 -4.86
N GLU A 140 11.96 -4.49 -4.46
CA GLU A 140 10.91 -4.88 -5.39
C GLU A 140 10.46 -3.72 -6.29
N LEU A 141 10.24 -2.53 -5.72
CA LEU A 141 9.80 -1.34 -6.46
C LEU A 141 10.85 -0.85 -7.47
N LEU A 142 12.10 -0.72 -7.04
CA LEU A 142 13.18 -0.22 -7.89
C LEU A 142 13.56 -1.25 -8.95
N ALA A 143 13.54 -2.55 -8.63
CA ALA A 143 13.70 -3.60 -9.63
C ALA A 143 12.54 -3.62 -10.64
N TYR A 144 11.30 -3.38 -10.19
CA TYR A 144 10.13 -3.25 -11.07
C TYR A 144 10.30 -2.08 -12.06
N GLU A 145 10.87 -0.97 -11.60
CA GLU A 145 11.22 0.21 -12.41
C GLU A 145 12.57 0.08 -13.15
N ARG A 146 13.15 -1.13 -13.16
CA ARG A 146 14.41 -1.48 -13.86
C ARG A 146 15.64 -0.68 -13.42
N ALA A 147 15.65 -0.17 -12.19
CA ALA A 147 16.86 0.37 -11.60
C ALA A 147 17.82 -0.78 -11.22
N GLU A 148 19.12 -0.56 -11.37
CA GLU A 148 20.13 -1.48 -10.86
C GLU A 148 20.15 -1.42 -9.33
N ILE A 149 19.58 -2.44 -8.69
CA ILE A 149 19.53 -2.52 -7.24
C ILE A 149 19.69 -3.96 -6.77
N ASP A 150 20.49 -4.15 -5.73
CA ASP A 150 20.54 -5.39 -4.97
C ASP A 150 19.93 -5.20 -3.57
N MET A 151 19.73 -6.31 -2.86
CA MET A 151 19.17 -6.28 -1.51
C MET A 151 20.09 -5.58 -0.50
N ARG A 152 21.41 -5.51 -0.74
CA ARG A 152 22.36 -4.86 0.15
C ARG A 152 22.21 -3.33 0.07
N LEU A 153 22.13 -2.79 -1.14
CA LEU A 153 21.85 -1.39 -1.42
C LEU A 153 20.46 -1.01 -0.92
N ALA A 154 19.43 -1.81 -1.18
CA ALA A 154 18.08 -1.55 -0.68
C ALA A 154 18.04 -1.46 0.87
N ARG A 155 18.79 -2.32 1.57
CA ARG A 155 18.94 -2.23 3.04
C ARG A 155 19.67 -0.97 3.48
N ARG A 156 20.76 -0.59 2.80
CA ARG A 156 21.49 0.66 3.07
C ARG A 156 20.56 1.87 2.95
N LEU A 157 19.84 1.99 1.84
CA LEU A 157 18.88 3.06 1.58
C LEU A 157 17.79 3.09 2.67
N ALA A 158 17.20 1.94 3.01
CA ALA A 158 16.18 1.82 4.05
C ALA A 158 16.66 2.18 5.47
N THR A 159 17.98 2.19 5.70
CA THR A 159 18.60 2.59 6.97
C THR A 159 19.20 4.00 6.93
N SER A 160 19.18 4.67 5.77
CA SER A 160 19.76 6.01 5.63
C SER A 160 18.93 7.03 6.40
N PRO A 161 19.52 7.77 7.37
CA PRO A 161 18.80 8.83 8.09
C PRO A 161 18.31 9.94 7.17
N THR A 162 19.03 10.21 6.07
CA THR A 162 18.68 11.28 5.12
C THR A 162 17.56 10.91 4.16
N LEU A 163 17.19 9.62 4.07
CA LEU A 163 16.12 9.12 3.20
C LEU A 163 14.99 8.44 4.00
N GLU A 164 14.96 8.62 5.32
CA GLU A 164 14.03 7.88 6.18
C GLU A 164 12.57 8.11 5.77
N CYS A 165 12.23 9.34 5.39
CA CYS A 165 10.87 9.71 5.02
C CYS A 165 10.49 9.11 3.66
N GLU A 166 11.32 9.37 2.64
CA GLU A 166 11.12 8.99 1.25
C GLU A 166 11.03 7.47 1.12
N THR A 167 11.95 6.74 1.75
CA THR A 167 11.94 5.27 1.72
C THR A 167 10.69 4.68 2.37
N ARG A 168 10.17 5.30 3.43
CA ARG A 168 8.91 4.88 4.07
C ARG A 168 7.69 5.19 3.20
N VAL A 169 7.66 6.34 2.53
CA VAL A 169 6.60 6.70 1.58
C VAL A 169 6.54 5.65 0.47
N LEU A 170 7.68 5.35 -0.17
CA LEU A 170 7.75 4.36 -1.24
C LEU A 170 7.37 2.97 -0.76
N ALA A 171 7.86 2.55 0.41
CA ALA A 171 7.52 1.26 0.97
C ALA A 171 6.02 1.14 1.31
N TYR A 172 5.40 2.23 1.79
CA TYR A 172 3.97 2.26 2.05
C TYR A 172 3.16 2.13 0.75
N VAL A 173 3.48 2.93 -0.26
CA VAL A 173 2.80 2.92 -1.57
C VAL A 173 2.95 1.56 -2.26
N TRP A 174 4.15 1.00 -2.29
CA TRP A 174 4.37 -0.34 -2.84
C TRP A 174 3.57 -1.41 -2.07
N SER A 175 3.50 -1.29 -0.74
CA SER A 175 2.68 -2.18 0.07
C SER A 175 1.18 -2.02 -0.21
N LEU A 176 0.70 -0.81 -0.47
CA LEU A 176 -0.67 -0.56 -0.91
C LEU A 176 -0.94 -1.25 -2.24
N GLU A 177 -0.02 -1.18 -3.20
CA GLU A 177 -0.21 -1.80 -4.50
C GLU A 177 -0.30 -3.32 -4.39
N ARG A 178 0.60 -3.94 -3.63
CA ARG A 178 0.52 -5.39 -3.39
C ARG A 178 -0.75 -5.80 -2.66
N ARG A 179 -1.30 -4.93 -1.81
CA ARG A 179 -2.61 -5.15 -1.16
C ARG A 179 -3.76 -5.01 -2.15
N SER A 180 -3.74 -4.03 -3.03
CA SER A 180 -4.73 -3.83 -4.08
C SER A 180 -4.82 -5.06 -5.00
N ARG A 181 -3.69 -5.74 -5.23
CA ARG A 181 -3.61 -7.02 -5.97
C ARG A 181 -3.98 -8.26 -5.15
N GLY A 182 -4.26 -8.11 -3.85
CA GLY A 182 -4.58 -9.22 -2.95
C GLY A 182 -3.38 -10.06 -2.50
N SER A 183 -2.15 -9.68 -2.89
CA SER A 183 -0.92 -10.47 -2.70
C SER A 183 -0.18 -10.19 -1.39
N PHE A 184 -0.61 -9.20 -0.60
CA PHE A 184 0.11 -8.81 0.62
C PHE A 184 -0.63 -9.17 1.91
N LYS A 185 0.07 -9.87 2.80
CA LYS A 185 -0.39 -10.16 4.17
C LYS A 185 0.35 -9.26 5.15
N GLY A 186 -0.37 -8.52 5.98
CA GLY A 186 0.13 -8.31 7.34
C GLY A 186 0.14 -6.90 7.90
N ALA A 187 0.35 -6.89 9.20
CA ALA A 187 0.28 -5.74 10.08
C ALA A 187 1.44 -4.74 9.88
N VAL A 188 2.55 -5.15 9.24
CA VAL A 188 3.75 -4.33 9.05
C VAL A 188 3.46 -3.04 8.28
N VAL A 189 2.60 -3.06 7.27
CA VAL A 189 2.20 -1.86 6.50
C VAL A 189 1.58 -0.79 7.38
N HIS A 190 0.75 -1.17 8.36
CA HIS A 190 0.21 -0.21 9.32
C HIS A 190 1.31 0.40 10.20
N GLY A 191 2.41 -0.32 10.42
CA GLY A 191 3.60 0.21 11.11
C GLY A 191 4.37 1.18 10.23
N ILE A 192 4.56 0.85 8.94
CA ILE A 192 5.16 1.75 7.95
C ILE A 192 4.33 3.04 7.88
N TRP A 193 3.00 2.93 7.72
CA TRP A 193 2.07 4.06 7.75
C TRP A 193 2.26 4.92 9.00
N ARG A 194 2.17 4.35 10.20
CA ARG A 194 2.32 5.09 11.47
C ARG A 194 3.71 5.71 11.66
N SER A 195 4.71 5.22 10.95
CA SER A 195 6.07 5.76 11.00
C SER A 195 6.26 6.96 10.06
N LEU A 196 5.26 7.30 9.24
CA LEU A 196 5.24 8.55 8.48
C LEU A 196 4.83 9.74 9.37
N PRO A 197 5.39 10.94 9.11
CA PRO A 197 4.91 12.19 9.68
C PRO A 197 3.38 12.33 9.59
N ARG A 198 2.78 12.99 10.59
CA ARG A 198 1.31 13.14 10.66
C ARG A 198 0.75 13.88 9.43
N ASP A 199 1.46 14.89 8.96
CA ASP A 199 1.01 15.72 7.85
C ASP A 199 1.00 14.91 6.55
N LEU A 200 2.05 14.13 6.30
CA LEU A 200 2.09 13.17 5.18
C LEU A 200 1.03 12.07 5.28
N ARG A 201 0.64 11.66 6.48
CA ARG A 201 -0.48 10.70 6.62
C ARG A 201 -1.84 11.31 6.28
N THR A 202 -1.95 12.63 6.33
CA THR A 202 -3.21 13.32 6.07
C THR A 202 -3.28 13.73 4.61
N ASP A 203 -2.14 14.12 4.04
CA ASP A 203 -2.03 14.68 2.70
C ASP A 203 -0.89 14.03 1.90
N LEU A 204 -0.99 12.70 1.69
CA LEU A 204 -0.10 12.01 0.75
C LEU A 204 -0.64 12.18 -0.67
N SER A 205 0.10 12.91 -1.49
CA SER A 205 -0.24 13.16 -2.90
C SER A 205 0.66 12.36 -3.85
N GLU A 206 0.27 12.29 -5.12
CA GLU A 206 1.06 11.67 -6.18
C GLU A 206 2.43 12.36 -6.34
N GLU A 207 2.45 13.69 -6.28
CA GLU A 207 3.66 14.50 -6.44
C GLU A 207 4.68 14.19 -5.34
N ILE A 208 4.23 14.04 -4.09
CA ILE A 208 5.08 13.66 -2.97
C ILE A 208 5.70 12.28 -3.18
N VAL A 209 4.90 11.33 -3.69
CA VAL A 209 5.38 9.97 -3.96
C VAL A 209 6.42 9.96 -5.07
N TRP A 210 6.21 10.72 -6.15
CA TRP A 210 7.17 10.81 -7.25
C TRP A 210 8.45 11.56 -6.85
N LEU A 211 8.33 12.60 -6.04
CA LEU A 211 9.49 13.27 -5.46
C LEU A 211 10.32 12.29 -4.63
N ALA A 212 9.68 11.54 -3.72
CA ALA A 212 10.34 10.51 -2.94
C ALA A 212 11.02 9.44 -3.83
N PHE A 213 10.35 9.05 -4.93
CA PHE A 213 10.89 8.09 -5.89
C PHE A 213 12.17 8.63 -6.55
N ASP A 214 12.13 9.85 -7.09
CA ASP A 214 13.28 10.45 -7.75
C ASP A 214 14.45 10.68 -6.80
N THR A 215 14.19 11.11 -5.57
CA THR A 215 15.23 11.25 -4.53
C THR A 215 15.91 9.91 -4.22
N VAL A 216 15.13 8.86 -3.95
CA VAL A 216 15.69 7.54 -3.61
C VAL A 216 16.42 6.92 -4.79
N ARG A 217 15.88 7.06 -6.00
CA ARG A 217 16.53 6.56 -7.23
C ARG A 217 17.86 7.25 -7.48
N THR A 218 17.91 8.58 -7.37
CA THR A 218 19.15 9.35 -7.54
C THR A 218 20.22 8.91 -6.55
N GLU A 219 19.85 8.70 -5.28
CA GLU A 219 20.80 8.21 -4.28
C GLU A 219 21.24 6.76 -4.53
N ALA A 220 20.34 5.90 -5.04
CA ALA A 220 20.68 4.54 -5.43
C ALA A 220 21.71 4.52 -6.56
N GLU A 221 21.50 5.34 -7.60
CA GLU A 221 22.42 5.50 -8.73
C GLU A 221 23.78 6.03 -8.26
N ARG A 222 23.81 7.08 -7.43
CA ARG A 222 25.06 7.59 -6.85
C ARG A 222 25.80 6.52 -6.04
N SER A 223 25.07 5.82 -5.17
CA SER A 223 25.63 4.75 -4.32
C SER A 223 26.12 3.54 -5.10
N ALA A 224 25.62 3.31 -6.31
CA ALA A 224 26.11 2.26 -7.20
C ALA A 224 27.41 2.67 -7.89
N CYS A 225 27.54 3.94 -8.31
CA CYS A 225 28.79 4.49 -8.87
C CYS A 225 29.92 4.58 -7.84
N ASP A 226 29.59 4.89 -6.59
CA ASP A 226 30.56 5.03 -5.48
C ASP A 226 30.99 3.66 -4.89
N ALA A 227 30.40 2.55 -5.34
CA ALA A 227 30.84 1.24 -4.90
C ALA A 227 32.24 0.96 -5.49
N PRO A 228 33.30 0.85 -4.66
CA PRO A 228 34.63 0.59 -5.19
C PRO A 228 34.60 -0.70 -6.01
N ASN A 229 35.19 -0.68 -7.20
CA ASN A 229 35.50 -1.87 -7.98
C ASN A 229 36.46 -2.76 -7.17
N VAL A 230 35.93 -3.59 -6.26
CA VAL A 230 36.71 -4.60 -5.52
C VAL A 230 36.95 -5.83 -6.43
N LEU A 231 37.20 -5.61 -7.72
CA LEU A 231 37.46 -6.66 -8.70
C LEU A 231 38.86 -6.57 -9.35
N GLU A 232 39.77 -5.76 -8.81
CA GLU A 232 41.19 -5.73 -9.25
C GLU A 232 42.19 -6.19 -8.18
N GLN A 233 41.80 -7.09 -7.28
CA GLN A 233 42.75 -7.80 -6.41
C GLN A 233 42.36 -9.28 -6.23
N VAL A 234 42.44 -10.06 -7.30
CA VAL A 234 42.81 -11.49 -7.26
C VAL A 234 43.72 -11.78 -8.44
#